data_AF-A0AAV2QDT9-F1
#
_entry.id   AF-A0AAV2QDT9-F1
#
_cell.length_a   1.000
_cell.length_b   1.000
_cell.length_c   1.000
_cell.angle_alpha   90.00
_cell.angle_beta   90.00
_cell.angle_gamma   90.00
#
_symmetry.space_group_name_H-M   'P 1'
#
loop_
_entity.id
_entity.type
_entity.pdbx_description
1 polymer ?
#
loop_
_entity_poly.entity_id
_entity_poly.type
_entity_poly.pdbx_seq_one_letter_code
_entity_poly.pdbx_strand_id
1 'polypeptide(L)'
;MSDGTLVQKRAKRSLIGPSGMITADGTPVQFTQAEGQVRATLTAEQNARAVVVGPSGIVNSDGLNTQFNAPAAPHVILDGPSGQVLSDGSLVQKVVKRSLPL
;
A
#
# COMPACT_ATOMS: atom_id res chain seq x y z
N MET A 1 -29.84 -14.28 42.88
CA MET A 1 -30.27 -13.76 41.57
C MET A 1 -29.14 -12.86 41.10
N SER A 2 -28.38 -13.27 40.09
CA SER A 2 -27.31 -12.41 39.53
C SER A 2 -27.96 -11.39 38.60
N ASP A 3 -27.60 -10.13 38.80
CA ASP A 3 -28.15 -8.94 38.18
C ASP A 3 -27.68 -8.75 36.72
N GLY A 4 -27.29 -9.86 36.07
CA GLY A 4 -27.14 -10.01 34.60
C GLY A 4 -26.11 -9.10 33.92
N THR A 5 -25.46 -8.20 34.64
CA THR A 5 -24.63 -7.15 34.07
C THR A 5 -23.20 -7.64 33.91
N LEU A 6 -22.91 -8.20 32.74
CA LEU A 6 -21.55 -8.40 32.28
C LEU A 6 -20.93 -7.04 31.98
N VAL A 7 -20.33 -6.40 32.98
CA VAL A 7 -19.50 -5.21 32.77
C VAL A 7 -18.20 -5.67 32.12
N GLN A 8 -18.18 -5.67 30.77
CA GLN A 8 -16.93 -5.79 30.02
C GLN A 8 -16.05 -4.60 30.40
N LYS A 9 -15.05 -4.84 31.26
CA LYS A 9 -13.92 -3.92 31.48
C LYS A 9 -13.04 -3.90 30.23
N ARG A 10 -13.60 -3.44 29.11
CA ARG A 10 -12.87 -3.28 27.85
C ARG A 10 -12.04 -2.01 27.98
N ALA A 11 -10.73 -2.14 28.03
CA ALA A 11 -9.85 -0.99 27.83
C ALA A 11 -10.27 -0.29 26.52
N LYS A 12 -10.52 1.02 26.56
CA LYS A 12 -10.84 1.80 25.36
C LYS A 12 -9.71 1.64 24.36
N ARG A 13 -9.94 0.83 23.34
CA ARG A 13 -8.99 0.55 22.26
C ARG A 13 -9.75 0.65 20.96
N SER A 14 -9.14 1.28 19.97
CA SER A 14 -9.70 1.29 18.63
C SER A 14 -9.80 -0.14 18.12
N LEU A 15 -10.96 -0.51 17.57
CA LEU A 15 -11.19 -1.81 16.94
C LEU A 15 -11.15 -1.61 15.43
N ILE A 16 -10.18 -2.24 14.76
CA ILE A 16 -10.02 -2.18 13.30
C ILE A 16 -10.59 -3.45 12.69
N GLY A 17 -11.50 -3.30 11.75
CA GLY A 17 -12.04 -4.36 10.91
C GLY A 17 -11.72 -4.15 9.43
N PRO A 18 -12.11 -5.07 8.54
CA PRO A 18 -11.77 -5.02 7.12
C PRO A 18 -12.33 -3.79 6.38
N SER A 19 -13.44 -3.23 6.87
CA SER A 19 -14.15 -2.12 6.21
C SER A 19 -14.08 -0.78 6.97
N GLY A 20 -13.46 -0.76 8.16
CA GLY A 20 -13.46 0.44 8.98
C GLY A 20 -12.89 0.24 10.38
N MET A 21 -13.03 1.27 11.20
CA MET A 21 -12.54 1.36 12.56
C MET A 21 -13.62 1.90 13.48
N ILE A 22 -13.72 1.37 14.70
CA ILE A 22 -14.35 2.07 15.82
C ILE A 22 -13.24 2.72 16.64
N THR A 23 -13.27 4.05 16.78
CA THR A 23 -12.27 4.79 17.56
C THR A 23 -12.44 4.54 19.07
N ALA A 24 -11.43 4.89 19.87
CA ALA A 24 -11.50 4.78 21.33
C ALA A 24 -12.67 5.57 21.96
N ASP A 25 -13.12 6.63 21.27
CA ASP A 25 -14.26 7.46 21.66
C ASP A 25 -15.61 6.88 21.17
N GLY A 26 -15.58 5.75 20.48
CA GLY A 26 -16.77 5.04 19.99
C GLY A 26 -17.27 5.50 18.62
N THR A 27 -16.57 6.41 17.96
CA THR A 27 -16.96 6.90 16.64
C THR A 27 -16.64 5.85 15.56
N PRO A 28 -17.62 5.47 14.71
CA PRO A 28 -17.34 4.63 13.56
C PRO A 28 -16.70 5.46 12.43
N VAL A 29 -15.62 4.95 11.88
CA VAL A 29 -14.92 5.48 10.70
C VAL A 29 -14.93 4.40 9.63
N GLN A 30 -15.46 4.69 8.45
CA GLN A 30 -15.49 3.75 7.34
C GLN A 30 -14.30 4.00 6.41
N PHE A 31 -13.63 2.93 5.99
CA PHE A 31 -12.56 3.03 4.99
C PHE A 31 -13.15 3.18 3.60
N THR A 32 -12.42 3.88 2.74
CA THR A 32 -12.68 3.81 1.30
C THR A 32 -12.34 2.41 0.79
N GLN A 33 -12.89 2.01 -0.37
CA GLN A 33 -12.61 0.70 -0.94
C GLN A 33 -11.11 0.46 -1.17
N ALA A 34 -10.40 1.46 -1.69
CA ALA A 34 -8.97 1.38 -1.95
C ALA A 34 -8.17 1.23 -0.64
N GLU A 35 -8.51 2.00 0.39
CA GLU A 35 -7.88 1.91 1.70
C GLU A 35 -8.13 0.54 2.36
N GLY A 36 -9.37 0.04 2.30
CA GLY A 36 -9.74 -1.25 2.85
C GLY A 36 -8.96 -2.41 2.21
N GLN A 37 -8.74 -2.37 0.90
CA GLN A 37 -7.92 -3.37 0.20
C GLN A 37 -6.47 -3.37 0.67
N VAL A 38 -5.87 -2.19 0.84
CA VAL A 38 -4.50 -2.06 1.35
C VAL A 38 -4.42 -2.58 2.78
N ARG A 39 -5.33 -2.12 3.66
CA ARG A 39 -5.37 -2.54 5.07
C ARG A 39 -5.64 -4.03 5.25
N ALA A 40 -6.35 -4.68 4.33
CA ALA A 40 -6.60 -6.12 4.37
C ALA A 40 -5.34 -6.97 4.15
N THR A 41 -4.29 -6.40 3.53
CA THR A 41 -3.00 -7.09 3.34
C THR A 41 -2.07 -6.97 4.56
N LEU A 42 -2.39 -6.09 5.50
CA LEU A 42 -1.58 -5.82 6.69
C LEU A 42 -1.99 -6.71 7.86
N THR A 43 -1.02 -7.08 8.70
CA THR A 43 -1.29 -7.70 9.99
C THR A 43 -2.05 -6.74 10.92
N ALA A 44 -2.73 -7.28 11.92
CA ALA A 44 -3.46 -6.47 12.92
C ALA A 44 -2.54 -5.45 13.63
N GLU A 45 -1.28 -5.81 13.86
CA GLU A 45 -0.27 -4.96 14.50
C GLU A 45 0.14 -3.79 13.60
N GLN A 46 0.35 -4.06 12.30
CA GLN A 46 0.66 -3.02 11.31
C GLN A 46 -0.53 -2.06 11.14
N ASN A 47 -1.75 -2.59 11.08
CA ASN A 47 -2.96 -1.78 11.01
C ASN A 47 -3.16 -0.88 12.23
N ALA A 48 -2.78 -1.35 13.42
CA ALA A 48 -2.86 -0.54 14.65
C ALA A 48 -1.88 0.63 14.66
N ARG A 49 -0.75 0.52 13.97
CA ARG A 49 0.23 1.61 13.81
C ARG A 49 -0.08 2.53 12.64
N ALA A 50 -0.84 2.06 11.65
CA ALA A 50 -1.17 2.83 10.45
C ALA A 50 -2.16 3.97 10.76
N VAL A 51 -1.65 5.21 10.80
CA VAL A 51 -2.45 6.42 11.05
C VAL A 51 -3.11 6.91 9.77
N VAL A 52 -2.34 7.03 8.69
CA VAL A 52 -2.84 7.43 7.37
C VAL A 52 -2.42 6.38 6.35
N VAL A 53 -3.38 5.92 5.55
CA VAL A 53 -3.14 4.99 4.45
C VAL A 53 -3.55 5.68 3.15
N GLY A 54 -2.59 5.81 2.24
CA GLY A 54 -2.79 6.39 0.92
C GLY A 54 -2.40 5.43 -0.20
N PRO A 55 -2.61 5.82 -1.46
CA PRO A 55 -2.32 4.96 -2.62
C PRO A 55 -0.84 4.62 -2.77
N SER A 56 0.06 5.44 -2.21
CA SER A 56 1.51 5.27 -2.33
C SER A 56 2.16 4.64 -1.10
N GLY A 57 1.46 4.54 0.03
CA GLY A 57 2.06 4.06 1.27
C GLY A 57 1.26 4.38 2.53
N ILE A 58 1.91 4.14 3.67
CA ILE A 58 1.34 4.24 5.01
C ILE A 58 2.22 5.15 5.86
N VAL A 59 1.59 6.08 6.58
CA VAL A 59 2.24 6.85 7.66
C VAL A 59 1.93 6.14 8.97
N ASN A 60 2.98 5.68 9.66
CA ASN A 60 2.83 5.02 10.96
C ASN A 60 2.78 6.04 12.11
N SER A 61 2.23 5.63 13.24
CA SER A 61 2.19 6.40 14.50
C SER A 61 3.55 6.88 14.97
N ASP A 62 4.59 6.16 14.56
CA ASP A 62 5.98 6.35 14.96
C ASP A 62 6.65 7.47 14.12
N GLY A 63 5.91 8.06 13.18
CA GLY A 63 6.39 9.09 12.24
C GLY A 63 7.16 8.52 11.05
N LEU A 64 7.37 7.21 10.98
CA LEU A 64 8.02 6.54 9.85
C LEU A 64 7.00 6.18 8.77
N ASN A 65 7.40 6.35 7.51
CA ASN A 65 6.58 6.03 6.36
C ASN A 65 6.99 4.68 5.76
N THR A 66 6.00 3.83 5.51
CA THR A 66 6.15 2.61 4.71
C THR A 66 5.63 2.91 3.31
N GLN A 67 6.53 3.04 2.33
CA GLN A 67 6.15 3.28 0.93
C GLN A 67 5.92 1.95 0.22
N PHE A 68 4.89 1.87 -0.63
CA PHE A 68 4.70 0.70 -1.48
C PHE A 68 5.76 0.68 -2.57
N ASN A 69 6.38 -0.48 -2.77
CA ASN A 69 7.33 -0.63 -3.85
C ASN A 69 6.62 -0.35 -5.17
N ALA A 70 7.17 0.57 -5.96
CA ALA A 70 6.85 0.61 -7.37
C ALA A 70 7.23 -0.75 -7.98
N PRO A 71 6.47 -1.24 -8.98
CA PRO A 71 6.93 -2.38 -9.76
C PRO A 71 8.35 -2.07 -10.27
N ALA A 72 9.23 -3.07 -10.17
CA ALA A 72 10.61 -2.91 -10.60
C ALA A 72 10.64 -2.39 -12.05
N ALA A 73 11.45 -1.36 -12.31
CA ALA A 73 11.60 -0.85 -13.65
C ALA A 73 12.05 -1.99 -14.58
N PRO A 74 11.48 -2.11 -15.79
CA PRO A 74 11.93 -3.12 -16.73
C PRO A 74 13.42 -2.96 -17.00
N HIS A 75 14.16 -4.07 -16.93
CA HIS A 75 15.59 -4.08 -17.23
C HIS A 75 15.85 -4.83 -18.53
N VAL A 76 16.98 -4.55 -19.16
CA VAL A 76 17.35 -5.19 -20.43
C VAL A 76 17.71 -6.65 -20.19
N ILE A 77 17.00 -7.56 -20.85
CA ILE A 77 17.29 -9.01 -20.83
C ILE A 77 18.12 -9.45 -22.03
N LEU A 78 17.99 -8.75 -23.16
CA LEU A 78 18.77 -8.99 -24.37
C LEU A 78 19.08 -7.66 -25.04
N ASP A 79 20.37 -7.39 -25.24
CA ASP A 79 20.84 -6.23 -25.99
C ASP A 79 21.36 -6.67 -27.36
N GLY A 80 20.61 -6.30 -28.41
CA GLY A 80 20.95 -6.61 -29.80
C GLY A 80 21.52 -5.40 -30.54
N PRO A 81 22.05 -5.61 -31.77
CA PRO A 81 22.55 -4.54 -32.62
C PRO A 81 21.47 -3.50 -32.96
N SER A 82 20.23 -3.96 -33.18
CA SER A 82 19.10 -3.13 -33.63
C SER A 82 18.19 -2.64 -32.50
N GLY A 83 18.27 -3.22 -31.29
CA GLY A 83 17.32 -2.94 -30.23
C GLY A 83 17.52 -3.78 -28.96
N GLN A 84 16.69 -3.51 -27.96
CA GLN A 84 16.70 -4.16 -26.65
C GLN A 84 15.36 -4.85 -26.38
N VAL A 85 15.44 -6.01 -25.75
CA VAL A 85 14.28 -6.68 -25.14
C VAL A 85 14.32 -6.40 -23.65
N LEU A 86 13.21 -5.92 -23.10
CA LEU A 86 13.03 -5.64 -21.68
C LEU A 86 12.40 -6.83 -20.95
N SER A 87 12.59 -6.91 -19.63
CA SER A 87 12.10 -7.99 -18.78
C SER A 87 10.57 -8.11 -18.72
N ASP A 88 9.86 -7.04 -19.08
CA ASP A 88 8.39 -7.00 -19.20
C ASP A 88 7.89 -7.43 -20.59
N GLY A 89 8.79 -7.80 -21.50
CA GLY A 89 8.48 -8.18 -22.88
C GLY A 89 8.45 -7.02 -23.87
N SER A 90 8.66 -5.78 -23.42
CA SER A 90 8.71 -4.59 -24.28
C SER A 90 9.96 -4.60 -25.18
N LEU A 91 9.83 -4.05 -26.40
CA LEU A 91 10.93 -3.93 -27.36
C LEU A 91 11.30 -2.46 -27.61
N VAL A 92 12.57 -2.12 -27.44
CA VAL A 92 13.10 -0.77 -27.69
C VAL A 92 14.02 -0.79 -28.91
N GLN A 93 13.68 -0.03 -29.96
CA GLN A 93 14.54 0.08 -31.14
C GLN A 93 15.65 1.12 -30.91
N LYS A 94 16.90 0.74 -31.19
CA LYS A 94 18.02 1.69 -31.22
C LYS A 94 17.90 2.54 -32.48
N VAL A 95 17.78 3.85 -32.32
CA VAL A 95 17.72 4.79 -33.44
C VAL A 95 19.02 5.58 -33.50
N VAL A 96 19.70 5.55 -34.66
CA VAL A 96 20.86 6.41 -34.92
C VAL A 96 20.34 7.74 -35.50
N LYS A 97 20.78 8.87 -34.93
CA LYS A 97 20.55 10.18 -35.55
C LYS A 97 21.28 10.20 -36.89
N ARG A 98 20.55 10.34 -37.99
CA ARG A 98 21.14 10.56 -39.32
C ARG A 98 21.95 11.86 -39.26
N SER A 99 23.26 11.80 -39.44
CA SER A 99 24.06 13.01 -39.71
C SER A 99 23.57 13.59 -41.03
N LEU A 100 23.33 14.91 -41.07
CA LEU A 100 22.92 15.62 -42.27
C LEU A 100 23.96 15.42 -43.39
N PRO A 101 23.54 15.30 -44.66
CA PRO A 101 24.47 15.18 -45.78
C PRO A 101 25.35 16.43 -45.89
N LEU A 102 26.66 16.22 -46.04
CA LEU A 102 27.65 17.24 -46.42
C LEU A 102 27.44 17.68 -47.87
#